data_AF-A0A972VZH9-F1
#
_entry.id   AF-A0A972VZH9-F1
#
_cell.length_a   1.000
_cell.length_b   1.000
_cell.length_c   1.000
_cell.angle_alpha   90.00
_cell.angle_beta   90.00
_cell.angle_gamma   90.00
#
_symmetry.space_group_name_H-M   'P 1'
#
loop_
_entity.id
_entity.type
_entity.pdbx_description
1 polymer ?
#
loop_
_entity_poly.entity_id
_entity_poly.type
_entity_poly.pdbx_seq_one_letter_code
_entity_poly.pdbx_strand_id
1 'polypeptide(L)'
;MSYINSVLGPIDSADLGFTLMHEHVLVAASGLSKSYPDLLGPDREARAIATLKRAKAQGIDTLLDATTFDLGRDPELLQTVAAGAGINLINVTGWWLDVPRFMQGVGANQMADEFIRDLNEGFRGTTVKAGMLKCAADAEGVTPALETMARAVARAHVQTGVPIMVHSYPAGQVARRQIEIFREEGVDLTRVKIDHSNDT
;
A
#
# COMPACT_ATOMS: atom_id res chain seq x y z
N MET A 1 -0.49 17.60 -16.63
CA MET A 1 -1.44 16.73 -15.90
C MET A 1 -0.65 15.56 -15.36
N SER A 2 -0.79 15.24 -14.09
CA SER A 2 -0.16 14.09 -13.44
C SER A 2 -1.26 13.07 -13.15
N TYR A 3 -1.09 11.82 -13.55
CA TYR A 3 -2.09 10.77 -13.29
C TYR A 3 -1.64 9.86 -12.16
N ILE A 4 -2.60 9.42 -11.34
CA ILE A 4 -2.39 8.42 -10.30
C ILE A 4 -3.24 7.20 -10.65
N ASN A 5 -2.64 6.00 -10.63
CA ASN A 5 -3.40 4.76 -10.79
C ASN A 5 -4.37 4.59 -9.61
N SER A 6 -5.62 4.24 -9.91
CA SER A 6 -6.62 3.82 -8.92
C SER A 6 -7.22 2.48 -9.33
N VAL A 7 -8.02 1.89 -8.44
CA VAL A 7 -8.66 0.60 -8.72
C VAL A 7 -9.69 0.67 -9.84
N LEU A 8 -10.25 1.85 -10.13
CA LEU A 8 -11.18 2.08 -11.24
C LEU A 8 -10.50 2.69 -12.48
N GLY A 9 -9.17 2.78 -12.49
CA GLY A 9 -8.38 3.38 -13.56
C GLY A 9 -7.67 4.67 -13.14
N PRO A 10 -6.93 5.32 -14.05
CA PRO A 10 -6.17 6.52 -13.72
C PRO A 10 -7.06 7.70 -13.32
N ILE A 11 -6.63 8.46 -12.31
CA ILE A 11 -7.25 9.70 -11.83
C ILE A 11 -6.30 10.86 -12.12
N ASP A 12 -6.78 11.98 -12.65
CA ASP A 12 -5.96 13.20 -12.69
C ASP A 12 -5.73 13.70 -11.27
N SER A 13 -4.49 14.02 -10.92
CA SER A 13 -4.11 14.65 -9.65
C SER A 13 -4.99 15.83 -9.22
N ALA A 14 -5.57 16.58 -10.17
CA ALA A 14 -6.50 17.66 -9.89
C ALA A 14 -7.85 17.19 -9.33
N ASP A 15 -8.24 15.94 -9.57
CA ASP A 15 -9.53 15.34 -9.21
C ASP A 15 -9.46 14.48 -7.94
N LEU A 16 -8.32 14.50 -7.21
CA LEU A 16 -8.17 13.76 -5.95
C LEU A 16 -9.11 14.28 -4.84
N GLY A 17 -9.40 15.58 -4.82
CA GLY A 17 -10.23 16.19 -3.77
C GLY A 17 -9.67 15.94 -2.36
N PHE A 18 -10.56 15.88 -1.36
CA PHE A 18 -10.13 15.58 0.01
C PHE A 18 -9.68 14.12 0.12
N THR A 19 -8.41 13.90 0.43
CA THR A 19 -7.79 12.57 0.39
C THR A 19 -7.36 12.08 1.77
N LEU A 20 -7.86 10.91 2.19
CA LEU A 20 -7.32 10.17 3.33
C LEU A 20 -6.11 9.34 2.88
N MET A 21 -4.92 9.72 3.37
CA MET A 21 -3.63 9.26 2.87
C MET A 21 -3.10 7.97 3.53
N HIS A 22 -3.86 7.31 4.42
CA HIS A 22 -3.53 5.99 4.97
C HIS A 22 -4.77 5.39 5.60
N GLU A 23 -5.39 4.44 4.91
CA GLU A 23 -6.57 3.72 5.39
C GLU A 23 -6.48 2.25 4.96
N HIS A 24 -7.42 1.43 5.42
CA HIS A 24 -7.56 0.04 4.99
C HIS A 24 -9.03 -0.30 4.79
N VAL A 25 -9.38 -0.85 3.62
CA VAL A 25 -10.74 -1.38 3.38
C VAL A 25 -10.92 -2.75 4.04
N LEU A 26 -9.88 -3.58 3.95
CA LEU A 26 -9.81 -4.90 4.57
C LEU A 26 -8.35 -5.20 4.93
N VAL A 27 -8.15 -5.81 6.09
CA VAL A 27 -6.85 -6.36 6.53
C VAL A 27 -7.04 -7.84 6.81
N ALA A 28 -6.15 -8.67 6.27
CA ALA A 28 -6.16 -10.11 6.45
C ALA A 28 -4.79 -10.72 6.16
N ALA A 29 -4.60 -12.02 6.40
CA ALA A 29 -3.47 -12.73 5.80
C ALA A 29 -3.68 -12.89 4.28
N SER A 30 -2.58 -12.92 3.51
CA SER A 30 -2.64 -13.19 2.07
C SER A 30 -3.44 -14.46 1.75
N GLY A 31 -4.44 -14.32 0.86
CA GLY A 31 -5.28 -15.44 0.43
C GLY A 31 -6.38 -15.87 1.41
N LEU A 32 -6.45 -15.28 2.62
CA LEU A 32 -7.46 -15.63 3.61
C LEU A 32 -8.89 -15.35 3.11
N SER A 33 -9.09 -14.29 2.33
CA SER A 33 -10.40 -13.94 1.75
C SER A 33 -10.95 -15.01 0.78
N LYS A 34 -10.08 -15.88 0.28
CA LYS A 34 -10.41 -17.01 -0.62
C LYS A 34 -10.47 -18.34 0.11
N SER A 35 -9.49 -18.61 0.98
CA SER A 35 -9.35 -19.91 1.65
C SER A 35 -10.24 -20.07 2.87
N TYR A 36 -10.45 -18.99 3.64
CA TYR A 36 -11.23 -18.99 4.88
C TYR A 36 -12.11 -17.73 4.97
N PRO A 37 -13.02 -17.51 4.00
CA PRO A 37 -13.81 -16.28 3.91
C PRO A 37 -14.68 -16.01 5.15
N ASP A 38 -15.13 -17.06 5.84
CA ASP A 38 -16.00 -16.96 7.01
C ASP A 38 -15.34 -16.26 8.20
N LEU A 39 -14.00 -16.29 8.29
CA LEU A 39 -13.24 -15.59 9.34
C LEU A 39 -13.30 -14.07 9.22
N LEU A 40 -13.66 -13.54 8.04
CA LEU A 40 -13.82 -12.10 7.80
C LEU A 40 -15.23 -11.60 8.22
N GLY A 41 -16.08 -12.52 8.66
CA GLY A 41 -17.47 -12.26 9.01
C GLY A 41 -18.36 -12.06 7.78
N PRO A 42 -19.69 -12.00 8.01
CA PRO A 42 -20.65 -11.87 6.94
C PRO A 42 -20.60 -10.49 6.29
N ASP A 43 -21.06 -10.42 5.04
CA ASP A 43 -21.35 -9.19 4.29
C ASP A 43 -20.20 -8.17 4.23
N ARG A 44 -18.94 -8.63 4.24
CA ARG A 44 -17.74 -7.78 4.29
C ARG A 44 -17.76 -6.67 3.23
N GLU A 45 -18.15 -6.99 2.01
CA GLU A 45 -18.26 -6.04 0.90
C GLU A 45 -19.32 -4.98 1.14
N ALA A 46 -20.53 -5.38 1.55
CA ALA A 46 -21.62 -4.45 1.83
C ALA A 46 -21.28 -3.50 3.00
N ARG A 47 -20.60 -4.00 4.05
CA ARG A 47 -20.12 -3.17 5.16
C ARG A 47 -19.07 -2.15 4.71
N ALA A 48 -18.15 -2.56 3.84
CA ALA A 48 -17.13 -1.67 3.28
C ALA A 48 -17.77 -0.56 2.41
N ILE A 49 -18.68 -0.93 1.49
CA ILE A 49 -19.43 0.03 0.67
C ILE A 49 -20.21 1.01 1.56
N ALA A 50 -20.97 0.52 2.53
CA ALA A 50 -21.76 1.37 3.42
C ALA A 50 -20.89 2.34 4.22
N THR A 51 -19.70 1.90 4.64
CA THR A 51 -18.75 2.75 5.37
C THR A 51 -18.16 3.82 4.48
N LEU A 52 -17.70 3.48 3.28
CA LEU A 52 -17.13 4.49 2.36
C LEU A 52 -18.18 5.43 1.77
N LYS A 53 -19.44 5.00 1.63
CA LYS A 53 -20.55 5.91 1.31
C LYS A 53 -20.74 6.98 2.37
N ARG A 54 -20.66 6.59 3.66
CA ARG A 54 -20.73 7.55 4.77
C ARG A 54 -19.56 8.53 4.71
N ALA A 55 -18.34 8.03 4.47
CA ALA A 55 -17.15 8.87 4.29
C ALA A 55 -17.31 9.86 3.13
N LYS A 56 -17.76 9.40 1.95
CA LYS A 56 -18.04 10.26 0.79
C LYS A 56 -19.09 11.33 1.09
N ALA A 57 -20.15 10.98 1.81
CA ALA A 57 -21.17 11.92 2.25
C ALA A 57 -20.65 12.98 3.25
N GLN A 58 -19.52 12.75 3.90
CA GLN A 58 -18.82 13.72 4.76
C GLN A 58 -17.74 14.52 4.01
N GLY A 59 -17.66 14.40 2.68
CA GLY A 59 -16.75 15.18 1.85
C GLY A 59 -15.38 14.54 1.59
N ILE A 60 -15.20 13.25 1.89
CA ILE A 60 -13.97 12.52 1.50
C ILE A 60 -14.10 12.06 0.05
N ASP A 61 -13.15 12.47 -0.80
CA ASP A 61 -13.19 12.17 -2.22
C ASP A 61 -12.34 10.96 -2.61
N THR A 62 -11.17 10.84 -1.97
CA THR A 62 -10.20 9.78 -2.25
C THR A 62 -9.71 9.11 -0.97
N LEU A 63 -9.49 7.80 -1.06
CA LEU A 63 -8.89 7.00 -0.03
C LEU A 63 -7.67 6.26 -0.59
N LEU A 64 -6.56 6.28 0.15
CA LEU A 64 -5.38 5.48 -0.13
C LEU A 64 -5.39 4.24 0.77
N ASP A 65 -5.75 3.11 0.19
CA ASP A 65 -5.70 1.81 0.84
C ASP A 65 -4.25 1.32 0.92
N ALA A 66 -3.73 1.28 2.14
CA ALA A 66 -2.36 0.97 2.46
C ALA A 66 -2.12 -0.54 2.65
N THR A 67 -3.03 -1.40 2.18
CA THR A 67 -2.93 -2.85 2.28
C THR A 67 -2.04 -3.41 1.17
N THR A 68 -0.93 -4.03 1.56
CA THR A 68 0.02 -4.75 0.70
C THR A 68 -0.39 -6.21 0.51
N PHE A 69 0.37 -6.95 -0.31
CA PHE A 69 0.10 -8.38 -0.56
C PHE A 69 0.05 -9.19 0.75
N ASP A 70 1.05 -9.02 1.62
CA ASP A 70 1.15 -9.72 2.92
C ASP A 70 0.01 -9.34 3.88
N LEU A 71 -0.52 -8.12 3.75
CA LEU A 71 -1.63 -7.61 4.55
C LEU A 71 -3.02 -7.95 3.97
N GLY A 72 -3.08 -8.84 2.97
CA GLY A 72 -4.34 -9.42 2.50
C GLY A 72 -5.02 -8.63 1.38
N ARG A 73 -4.25 -7.89 0.57
CA ARG A 73 -4.74 -7.14 -0.61
C ARG A 73 -5.71 -7.97 -1.45
N ASP A 74 -6.88 -7.40 -1.71
CA ASP A 74 -7.95 -7.99 -2.53
C ASP A 74 -8.44 -6.98 -3.58
N PRO A 75 -7.81 -6.91 -4.77
CA PRO A 75 -8.07 -5.85 -5.74
C PRO A 75 -9.49 -5.89 -6.32
N GLU A 76 -10.10 -7.06 -6.45
CA GLU A 76 -11.48 -7.22 -6.93
C GLU A 76 -12.47 -6.65 -5.91
N LEU A 77 -12.27 -6.95 -4.62
CA LEU A 77 -13.05 -6.33 -3.55
C LEU A 77 -12.91 -4.80 -3.57
N LEU A 78 -11.68 -4.29 -3.71
CA LEU A 78 -11.44 -2.84 -3.75
C LEU A 78 -12.17 -2.18 -4.94
N GLN A 79 -12.19 -2.81 -6.11
CA GLN A 79 -12.96 -2.32 -7.27
C GLN A 79 -14.45 -2.25 -6.97
N THR A 80 -15.03 -3.33 -6.45
CA THR A 80 -16.46 -3.38 -6.11
C THR A 80 -16.81 -2.34 -5.05
N VAL A 81 -15.97 -2.19 -4.03
CA VAL A 81 -16.17 -1.21 -2.95
C VAL A 81 -16.07 0.22 -3.48
N ALA A 82 -15.05 0.54 -4.28
CA ALA A 82 -14.87 1.87 -4.87
C ALA A 82 -16.06 2.26 -5.76
N ALA A 83 -16.45 1.37 -6.67
CA ALA A 83 -17.58 1.60 -7.58
C ALA A 83 -18.90 1.72 -6.82
N GLY A 84 -19.14 0.84 -5.86
CA GLY A 84 -20.35 0.83 -5.04
C GLY A 84 -20.47 2.07 -4.15
N ALA A 85 -19.35 2.61 -3.66
CA ALA A 85 -19.31 3.79 -2.80
C ALA A 85 -19.24 5.13 -3.54
N GLY A 86 -18.82 5.13 -4.81
CA GLY A 86 -18.58 6.35 -5.58
C GLY A 86 -17.40 7.16 -5.03
N ILE A 87 -16.35 6.48 -4.58
CA ILE A 87 -15.13 7.08 -4.03
C ILE A 87 -13.93 6.68 -4.87
N ASN A 88 -12.97 7.60 -5.01
CA ASN A 88 -11.67 7.26 -5.60
C ASN A 88 -10.90 6.38 -4.60
N LEU A 89 -10.36 5.27 -5.08
CA LEU A 89 -9.63 4.34 -4.23
C LEU A 89 -8.31 3.97 -4.89
N ILE A 90 -7.22 4.36 -4.24
CA ILE A 90 -5.84 4.04 -4.66
C ILE A 90 -5.35 2.93 -3.75
N ASN A 91 -4.68 1.91 -4.29
CA ASN A 91 -4.05 0.88 -3.49
C ASN A 91 -2.53 0.85 -3.71
N VAL A 92 -1.80 0.36 -2.72
CA VAL A 92 -0.34 0.31 -2.72
C VAL A 92 0.20 -1.01 -3.28
N THR A 93 1.44 -0.98 -3.76
CA THR A 93 2.30 -2.17 -3.81
C THR A 93 3.47 -2.00 -2.85
N GLY A 94 4.19 -3.08 -2.57
CA GLY A 94 5.22 -3.12 -1.54
C GLY A 94 4.95 -4.21 -0.51
N TRP A 95 5.44 -4.01 0.72
CA TRP A 95 5.36 -4.98 1.81
C TRP A 95 5.09 -4.31 3.15
N TRP A 96 4.32 -4.97 4.02
CA TRP A 96 4.14 -4.55 5.41
C TRP A 96 5.18 -5.26 6.30
N LEU A 97 4.79 -6.11 7.25
CA LEU A 97 5.71 -6.69 8.24
C LEU A 97 5.95 -8.20 8.04
N ASP A 98 4.97 -8.91 7.47
CA ASP A 98 4.95 -10.37 7.51
C ASP A 98 5.70 -10.97 6.32
N VAL A 99 7.03 -10.92 6.35
CA VAL A 99 7.87 -11.58 5.34
C VAL A 99 7.97 -13.08 5.66
N PRO A 100 7.36 -13.96 4.86
CA PRO A 100 7.31 -15.37 5.21
C PRO A 100 8.66 -16.06 5.00
N ARG A 101 8.91 -17.14 5.77
CA ARG A 101 10.18 -17.90 5.76
C ARG A 101 10.68 -18.32 4.37
N PHE A 102 9.77 -18.57 3.44
CA PHE A 102 10.08 -19.04 2.09
C PHE A 102 10.53 -17.92 1.15
N MET A 103 10.51 -16.66 1.59
CA MET A 103 11.11 -15.52 0.88
C MET A 103 12.60 -15.33 1.23
N GLN A 104 13.17 -16.19 2.09
CA GLN A 104 14.61 -16.20 2.33
C GLN A 104 15.37 -16.42 1.02
N GLY A 105 16.30 -15.52 0.72
CA GLY A 105 17.09 -15.54 -0.52
C GLY A 105 16.46 -14.76 -1.68
N VAL A 106 15.21 -14.29 -1.57
CA VAL A 106 14.65 -13.34 -2.54
C VAL A 106 15.30 -11.98 -2.31
N GLY A 107 15.99 -11.48 -3.34
CA GLY A 107 16.73 -10.22 -3.26
C GLY A 107 15.87 -8.98 -3.53
N ALA A 108 16.40 -7.81 -3.13
CA ALA A 108 15.72 -6.53 -3.32
C ALA A 108 15.42 -6.19 -4.79
N ASN A 109 16.29 -6.59 -5.74
CA ASN A 109 16.02 -6.37 -7.17
C ASN A 109 14.83 -7.20 -7.66
N GLN A 110 14.72 -8.46 -7.23
CA GLN A 110 13.60 -9.32 -7.63
C GLN A 110 12.27 -8.76 -7.12
N MET A 111 12.23 -8.28 -5.87
CA MET A 111 11.03 -7.63 -5.35
C MET A 111 10.74 -6.28 -6.00
N ALA A 112 11.77 -5.50 -6.33
CA ALA A 112 11.59 -4.24 -7.07
C ALA A 112 10.93 -4.49 -8.43
N ASP A 113 11.37 -5.53 -9.17
CA ASP A 113 10.76 -5.91 -10.44
C ASP A 113 9.28 -6.26 -10.28
N GLU A 114 8.91 -6.99 -9.23
CA GLU A 114 7.50 -7.31 -8.96
C GLU A 114 6.67 -6.07 -8.60
N PHE A 115 7.20 -5.15 -7.81
CA PHE A 115 6.54 -3.89 -7.49
C PHE A 115 6.38 -2.98 -8.71
N ILE A 116 7.39 -2.91 -9.58
CA ILE A 116 7.33 -2.14 -10.83
C ILE A 116 6.25 -2.71 -11.77
N ARG A 117 6.16 -4.03 -11.86
CA ARG A 117 5.08 -4.67 -12.62
C ARG A 117 3.70 -4.42 -12.01
N ASP A 118 3.56 -4.39 -10.68
CA ASP A 118 2.30 -3.99 -10.03
C ASP A 118 1.89 -2.55 -10.38
N LEU A 119 2.87 -1.65 -10.57
CA LEU A 119 2.65 -0.27 -10.98
C LEU A 119 2.30 -0.13 -12.48
N ASN A 120 2.95 -0.92 -13.34
CA ASN A 120 2.88 -0.75 -14.80
C ASN A 120 1.88 -1.68 -15.49
N GLU A 121 1.72 -2.89 -14.98
CA GLU A 121 0.93 -3.97 -15.58
C GLU A 121 -0.31 -4.29 -14.76
N GLY A 122 -0.18 -4.25 -13.43
CA GLY A 122 -1.25 -4.46 -12.46
C GLY A 122 -1.01 -5.64 -11.54
N PHE A 123 -1.87 -5.79 -10.53
CA PHE A 123 -1.84 -6.89 -9.59
C PHE A 123 -2.24 -8.18 -10.31
N ARG A 124 -1.27 -9.05 -10.54
CA ARG A 124 -1.34 -10.31 -11.31
C ARG A 124 -2.76 -10.89 -11.44
N GLY A 125 -3.26 -10.94 -12.68
CA GLY A 125 -4.61 -11.45 -12.99
C GLY A 125 -5.71 -10.37 -12.98
N THR A 126 -5.38 -9.13 -12.62
CA THR A 126 -6.30 -7.99 -12.66
C THR A 126 -5.72 -6.83 -13.47
N THR A 127 -6.58 -5.88 -13.86
CA THR A 127 -6.15 -4.62 -14.49
C THR A 127 -5.85 -3.52 -13.47
N VAL A 128 -5.98 -3.81 -12.18
CA VAL A 128 -5.78 -2.83 -11.10
C VAL A 128 -4.28 -2.61 -10.92
N LYS A 129 -3.84 -1.36 -10.98
CA LYS A 129 -2.44 -0.97 -10.79
C LYS A 129 -2.28 -0.23 -9.46
N ALA A 130 -1.13 -0.43 -8.81
CA ALA A 130 -0.79 0.34 -7.63
C ALA A 130 -0.55 1.83 -7.99
N GLY A 131 -0.92 2.73 -7.08
CA GLY A 131 -0.68 4.17 -7.20
C GLY A 131 0.41 4.70 -6.27
N MET A 132 0.88 3.90 -5.31
CA MET A 132 1.93 4.28 -4.37
C MET A 132 2.71 3.03 -3.89
N LEU A 133 3.95 3.23 -3.46
CA LEU A 133 4.79 2.18 -2.87
C LEU A 133 4.68 2.20 -1.34
N LYS A 134 4.73 1.04 -0.67
CA LYS A 134 4.71 0.92 0.79
C LYS A 134 5.82 -0.01 1.31
N CYS A 135 6.54 0.41 2.35
CA CYS A 135 7.30 -0.51 3.18
C CYS A 135 6.96 -0.31 4.66
N ALA A 136 7.36 -1.25 5.52
CA ALA A 136 7.17 -1.14 6.96
C ALA A 136 8.38 -1.63 7.76
N ALA A 137 8.48 -1.10 8.97
CA ALA A 137 9.24 -1.66 10.09
C ALA A 137 8.59 -1.19 11.39
N ASP A 138 8.59 -2.03 12.41
CA ASP A 138 7.88 -1.77 13.68
C ASP A 138 8.82 -1.91 14.89
N ALA A 139 8.31 -2.30 16.06
CA ALA A 139 9.03 -2.35 17.33
C ALA A 139 10.30 -3.21 17.31
N GLU A 140 10.40 -4.19 16.41
CA GLU A 140 11.61 -5.01 16.21
C GLU A 140 12.71 -4.28 15.41
N GLY A 141 12.43 -3.06 14.96
CA GLY A 141 13.28 -2.29 14.07
C GLY A 141 13.26 -2.81 12.63
N VAL A 142 14.26 -2.41 11.85
CA VAL A 142 14.42 -2.87 10.47
C VAL A 142 15.16 -4.21 10.47
N THR A 143 14.41 -5.31 10.45
CA THR A 143 14.98 -6.66 10.33
C THR A 143 15.65 -6.86 8.96
N PRO A 144 16.53 -7.87 8.78
CA PRO A 144 17.17 -8.11 7.48
C PRO A 144 16.17 -8.33 6.32
N ALA A 145 15.04 -8.97 6.61
CA ALA A 145 13.97 -9.17 5.63
C ALA A 145 13.28 -7.84 5.28
N LEU A 146 13.00 -7.00 6.28
CA LEU A 146 12.38 -5.69 6.07
C LEU A 146 13.33 -4.68 5.42
N GLU A 147 14.64 -4.76 5.67
CA GLU A 147 15.64 -3.99 4.91
C GLU A 147 15.62 -4.38 3.42
N THR A 148 15.50 -5.68 3.13
CA THR A 148 15.37 -6.15 1.74
C THR A 148 14.13 -5.56 1.07
N MET A 149 12.98 -5.53 1.76
CA MET A 149 11.75 -4.92 1.24
C MET A 149 11.86 -3.39 1.11
N ALA A 150 12.49 -2.71 2.07
CA ALA A 150 12.72 -1.27 2.01
C ALA A 150 13.61 -0.88 0.81
N ARG A 151 14.69 -1.63 0.57
CA ARG A 151 15.55 -1.44 -0.61
C ARG A 151 14.82 -1.75 -1.91
N ALA A 152 13.97 -2.77 -1.93
CA ALA A 152 13.15 -3.08 -3.11
C ALA A 152 12.19 -1.94 -3.46
N VAL A 153 11.49 -1.39 -2.45
CA VAL A 153 10.63 -0.21 -2.59
C VAL A 153 11.43 1.02 -3.05
N ALA A 154 12.62 1.24 -2.48
CA ALA A 154 13.50 2.33 -2.87
C ALA A 154 13.89 2.25 -4.36
N ARG A 155 14.30 1.06 -4.82
CA ARG A 155 14.68 0.83 -6.22
C ARG A 155 13.51 0.98 -7.17
N ALA A 156 12.33 0.49 -6.80
CA ALA A 156 11.10 0.71 -7.56
C ALA A 156 10.78 2.21 -7.68
N HIS A 157 10.93 2.97 -6.60
CA HIS A 157 10.76 4.43 -6.62
C HIS A 157 11.77 5.10 -7.56
N VAL A 158 13.07 4.79 -7.44
CA VAL A 158 14.11 5.42 -8.28
C VAL A 158 13.86 5.17 -9.77
N GLN A 159 13.35 4.00 -10.14
CA GLN A 159 13.04 3.67 -11.53
C GLN A 159 11.73 4.29 -12.04
N THR A 160 10.73 4.51 -11.18
CA THR A 160 9.37 4.88 -11.62
C THR A 160 8.92 6.28 -11.21
N GLY A 161 9.58 6.90 -10.22
CA GLY A 161 9.19 8.16 -9.61
C GLY A 161 7.95 8.09 -8.70
N VAL A 162 7.35 6.91 -8.51
CA VAL A 162 6.16 6.72 -7.68
C VAL A 162 6.48 6.96 -6.21
N PRO A 163 5.72 7.80 -5.46
CA PRO A 163 6.02 8.11 -4.06
C PRO A 163 6.01 6.91 -3.11
N ILE A 164 6.70 7.03 -1.98
CA ILE A 164 6.82 5.98 -0.96
C ILE A 164 6.07 6.37 0.32
N MET A 165 5.27 5.44 0.80
CA MET A 165 4.65 5.40 2.12
C MET A 165 5.46 4.49 3.04
N VAL A 166 5.68 4.91 4.28
CA VAL A 166 6.53 4.18 5.23
C VAL A 166 5.80 4.00 6.55
N HIS A 167 5.43 2.77 6.88
CA HIS A 167 5.00 2.42 8.24
C HIS A 167 6.24 2.38 9.15
N SER A 168 6.14 2.99 10.33
CA SER A 168 7.23 3.07 11.29
C SER A 168 6.75 2.99 12.73
N TYR A 169 7.68 2.78 13.66
CA TYR A 169 7.45 2.81 15.10
C TYR A 169 8.09 4.06 15.73
N PRO A 170 7.32 5.11 16.06
CA PRO A 170 7.85 6.40 16.52
C PRO A 170 8.59 6.34 17.85
N ALA A 171 8.07 5.56 18.81
CA ALA A 171 8.68 5.45 20.13
C ALA A 171 10.11 4.87 20.05
N GLY A 172 10.36 3.97 19.09
CA GLY A 172 11.69 3.45 18.78
C GLY A 172 12.48 4.26 17.74
N GLN A 173 11.90 5.33 17.18
CA GLN A 173 12.49 6.18 16.13
C GLN A 173 12.97 5.38 14.90
N VAL A 174 12.26 4.29 14.58
CA VAL A 174 12.65 3.32 13.53
C VAL A 174 12.77 3.97 12.14
N ALA A 175 11.98 5.03 11.90
CA ALA A 175 12.01 5.81 10.67
C ALA A 175 13.41 6.32 10.30
N ARG A 176 14.28 6.57 11.29
CA ARG A 176 15.66 7.03 11.03
C ARG A 176 16.45 6.01 10.19
N ARG A 177 16.38 4.72 10.55
CA ARG A 177 17.04 3.67 9.78
C ARG A 177 16.40 3.49 8.41
N GLN A 178 15.08 3.58 8.30
CA GLN A 178 14.38 3.52 7.02
C GLN A 178 14.80 4.68 6.09
N ILE A 179 14.92 5.90 6.62
CA ILE A 179 15.41 7.09 5.91
C ILE A 179 16.87 6.92 5.45
N GLU A 180 17.74 6.35 6.28
CA GLU A 180 19.13 6.06 5.90
C GLU A 180 19.19 5.09 4.71
N ILE A 181 18.42 3.99 4.74
CA ILE A 181 18.32 3.04 3.63
C ILE A 181 17.88 3.75 2.35
N PHE A 182 16.89 4.64 2.43
CA PHE A 182 16.45 5.41 1.27
C PHE A 182 17.52 6.34 0.72
N ARG A 183 18.33 6.98 1.58
CA ARG A 183 19.48 7.78 1.13
C ARG A 183 20.55 6.93 0.45
N GLU A 184 20.85 5.77 1.02
CA GLU A 184 21.81 4.81 0.44
C GLU A 184 21.38 4.32 -0.95
N GLU A 185 20.07 4.16 -1.17
CA GLU A 185 19.48 3.75 -2.45
C GLU A 185 19.20 4.92 -3.41
N GLY A 186 19.51 6.17 -3.02
CA GLY A 186 19.37 7.35 -3.88
C GLY A 186 17.95 7.90 -4.04
N VAL A 187 17.06 7.64 -3.08
CA VAL A 187 15.68 8.16 -3.06
C VAL A 187 15.64 9.65 -2.76
N ASP A 188 14.82 10.40 -3.50
CA ASP A 188 14.45 11.77 -3.14
C ASP A 188 13.48 11.74 -1.94
N LEU A 189 13.98 12.13 -0.76
CA LEU A 189 13.20 12.10 0.47
C LEU A 189 12.01 13.07 0.47
N THR A 190 11.92 14.03 -0.45
CA THR A 190 10.72 14.88 -0.60
C THR A 190 9.52 14.11 -1.15
N ARG A 191 9.76 12.88 -1.64
CA ARG A 191 8.76 11.95 -2.20
C ARG A 191 8.42 10.81 -1.23
N VAL A 192 8.81 10.92 0.03
CA VAL A 192 8.61 9.91 1.08
C VAL A 192 7.72 10.47 2.18
N LYS A 193 6.66 9.74 2.52
CA LYS A 193 5.77 10.03 3.66
C LYS A 193 6.00 8.99 4.76
N ILE A 194 6.31 9.45 5.97
CA ILE A 194 6.44 8.61 7.17
C ILE A 194 5.12 8.61 7.93
N ASP A 195 4.55 7.43 8.10
CA ASP A 195 3.27 7.22 8.78
C ASP A 195 3.47 6.89 10.25
N HIS A 196 2.34 6.87 10.97
CA HIS A 196 2.30 6.63 12.40
C HIS A 196 3.06 7.64 13.23
N SER A 197 3.47 8.79 12.68
CA SER A 197 4.33 9.78 13.36
C SER A 197 3.72 10.35 14.66
N ASN A 198 2.43 10.12 14.92
CA ASN A 198 1.68 10.52 16.11
C ASN A 198 1.29 9.34 17.03
N ASP A 199 1.65 8.10 16.68
CA ASP A 199 1.37 6.93 17.51
C ASP A 199 2.24 6.97 18.77
N THR A 200 1.66 6.56 19.90
CA THR A 200 2.27 6.61 21.25
C THR A 200 2.39 5.24 21.87
#